data_AF-A0A7M6DRQ3-F1
#
_entry.id   AF-A0A7M6DRQ3-F1
#
_cell.length_a   1.000
_cell.length_b   1.000
_cell.length_c   1.000
_cell.angle_alpha   90.00
_cell.angle_beta   90.00
_cell.angle_gamma   90.00
#
_symmetry.space_group_name_H-M   'P 1'
#
loop_
_entity.id
_entity.type
_entity.pdbx_description
1 polymer ?
#
loop_
_entity_poly.entity_id
_entity_poly.type
_entity_poly.pdbx_seq_one_letter_code
_entity_poly.pdbx_strand_id
1 'polypeptide(L)'
;MTKPPKNNLNSRQRKALKELKSDNQNVIYPFDKGAGLVRIDRDDAIAKIEEQLGNTEIITQDPTSTLARKFQNTLRPLHQAGKFTDKEYKKLYPSDPIPPRMYGTIKAHKPEKNYPMRVVVSTIGTPSYGTSEYLVKIIQPTLNKNNTRLKNSYTFAELTRSWDVDPDEIQVSYDVVNLYPTVPVEEATNIIVQMLENDHDLP
;
A
#
# COMPACT_ATOMS: atom_id res chain seq x y z
N MET A 1 11.37 18.70 28.62
CA MET A 1 10.27 17.72 28.66
C MET A 1 8.95 18.44 28.44
N THR A 2 8.21 18.12 27.38
CA THR A 2 6.90 18.71 27.09
C THR A 2 5.85 18.20 28.09
N LYS A 3 5.00 19.10 28.60
CA LYS A 3 3.90 18.74 29.50
C LYS A 3 2.97 17.76 28.77
N PRO A 4 2.63 16.60 29.37
CA PRO A 4 1.75 15.65 28.72
C PRO A 4 0.40 16.30 28.42
N PRO A 5 -0.25 15.95 27.29
CA PRO A 5 -1.54 16.50 26.92
C PRO A 5 -2.58 16.21 28.02
N LYS A 6 -3.51 17.15 28.21
CA LYS A 6 -4.64 16.95 29.13
C LYS A 6 -5.42 15.71 28.69
N ASN A 7 -5.73 14.84 29.64
CA ASN A 7 -6.52 13.64 29.39
C ASN A 7 -7.90 14.03 28.83
N ASN A 8 -8.23 13.52 27.65
CA ASN A 8 -9.46 13.83 26.92
C ASN A 8 -10.61 12.86 27.22
N LEU A 9 -10.40 11.86 28.08
CA LEU A 9 -11.40 10.86 28.44
C LEU A 9 -11.88 11.06 29.87
N ASN A 10 -13.21 11.06 30.07
CA ASN A 10 -13.82 11.02 31.40
C ASN A 10 -13.73 9.61 32.03
N SER A 11 -14.08 9.49 33.32
CA SER A 11 -13.98 8.22 34.05
C SER A 11 -14.77 7.08 33.39
N ARG A 12 -15.99 7.36 32.93
CA ARG A 12 -16.85 6.39 32.24
C ARG A 12 -16.23 5.91 30.92
N GLN A 13 -15.68 6.82 30.12
CA GLN A 13 -15.02 6.49 28.86
C GLN A 13 -13.75 5.65 29.08
N ARG A 14 -12.97 5.93 30.12
CA ARG A 14 -11.80 5.11 30.47
C ARG A 14 -12.21 3.70 30.90
N LYS A 15 -13.28 3.59 31.69
CA LYS A 15 -13.83 2.29 32.09
C LYS A 15 -14.27 1.50 30.85
N ALA A 16 -15.06 2.11 29.97
CA ALA A 16 -15.51 1.48 28.71
C ALA A 16 -14.33 1.07 27.82
N LEU A 17 -13.30 1.91 27.68
CA LEU A 17 -12.09 1.56 26.91
C LEU A 17 -11.33 0.38 27.52
N LYS A 18 -11.25 0.32 28.86
CA LYS A 18 -10.62 -0.80 29.56
C LYS A 18 -11.40 -2.10 29.35
N GLU A 19 -12.73 -2.03 29.42
CA GLU A 19 -13.63 -3.17 29.16
C GLU A 19 -13.50 -3.65 27.72
N LEU A 20 -13.52 -2.74 26.73
CA LEU A 20 -13.31 -3.06 25.32
C LEU A 20 -11.93 -3.70 25.08
N LYS A 21 -10.88 -3.21 25.75
CA LYS A 21 -9.54 -3.79 25.63
C LYS A 21 -9.43 -5.20 26.25
N SER A 22 -10.28 -5.51 27.22
CA SER A 22 -10.35 -6.84 27.84
C SER A 22 -11.28 -7.82 27.11
N ASP A 23 -12.12 -7.33 26.19
CA ASP A 23 -12.98 -8.18 25.36
C ASP A 23 -12.11 -8.89 24.31
N ASN A 24 -11.95 -10.19 24.48
CA ASN A 24 -11.21 -11.01 23.53
C ASN A 24 -12.10 -11.55 22.40
N GLN A 25 -13.43 -11.48 22.50
CA GLN A 25 -14.34 -12.03 21.51
C GLN A 25 -14.67 -11.01 20.42
N ASN A 26 -14.75 -9.72 20.78
CA ASN A 26 -15.04 -8.66 19.82
C ASN A 26 -13.81 -7.82 19.51
N VAL A 27 -13.57 -7.59 18.22
CA VAL A 27 -12.48 -6.75 17.72
C VAL A 27 -13.04 -5.55 16.96
N ILE A 28 -12.26 -4.48 16.94
CA ILE A 28 -12.64 -3.21 16.31
C ILE A 28 -11.75 -2.97 15.10
N TYR A 29 -12.37 -2.81 13.92
CA TYR A 29 -11.67 -2.50 12.68
C TYR A 29 -12.14 -1.16 12.09
N PRO A 30 -11.25 -0.38 11.46
CA PRO A 30 -11.63 0.82 10.74
C PRO A 30 -12.36 0.51 9.44
N PHE A 31 -13.18 1.46 8.99
CA PHE A 31 -13.77 1.40 7.65
C PHE A 31 -12.68 1.59 6.58
N ASP A 32 -12.82 0.90 5.46
CA ASP A 32 -11.99 1.09 4.26
C ASP A 32 -12.23 2.45 3.60
N LYS A 33 -13.46 2.98 3.71
CA LYS A 33 -13.85 4.29 3.17
C LYS A 33 -14.67 5.07 4.19
N GLY A 34 -14.34 6.35 4.34
CA GLY A 34 -14.97 7.26 5.30
C GLY A 34 -14.42 7.11 6.71
N ALA A 35 -14.98 7.88 7.65
CA ALA A 35 -14.65 7.80 9.07
C ALA A 35 -15.65 6.89 9.77
N GLY A 36 -15.18 5.75 10.29
CA GLY A 36 -16.03 4.81 11.01
C GLY A 36 -15.27 3.60 11.54
N LEU A 37 -15.88 2.91 12.49
CA LEU A 37 -15.37 1.70 13.12
C LEU A 37 -16.45 0.62 13.08
N VAL A 38 -16.06 -0.63 12.83
CA VAL A 38 -16.92 -1.82 12.94
C VAL A 38 -16.49 -2.60 14.18
N ARG A 39 -17.47 -3.03 14.96
CA ARG A 39 -17.29 -4.12 15.93
C ARG A 39 -17.66 -5.43 15.23
N ILE A 40 -16.76 -6.40 15.25
CA ILE A 40 -16.93 -7.71 14.63
C ILE A 40 -16.43 -8.79 15.60
N ASP A 41 -17.01 -9.99 15.51
CA ASP A 41 -16.49 -11.16 16.21
C ASP A 41 -15.06 -11.48 15.72
N ARG A 42 -14.21 -11.97 16.62
CA ARG A 42 -12.81 -12.29 16.32
C ARG A 42 -12.72 -13.39 15.27
N ASP A 43 -13.51 -14.44 15.37
CA ASP A 43 -13.42 -15.60 14.48
C ASP A 43 -13.89 -15.20 13.07
N ASP A 44 -14.94 -14.39 12.98
CA ASP A 44 -15.38 -13.77 11.72
C ASP A 44 -14.29 -12.88 11.10
N ALA A 45 -13.58 -12.11 11.92
CA ALA A 45 -12.49 -11.26 11.44
C ALA A 45 -11.31 -12.10 10.92
N ILE A 46 -10.94 -13.17 11.62
CA ILE A 46 -9.88 -14.11 11.20
C ILE A 46 -10.26 -14.77 9.88
N ALA A 47 -11.48 -15.32 9.77
CA ALA A 47 -11.97 -15.96 8.55
C ALA A 47 -11.92 -15.00 7.33
N LYS A 48 -12.30 -13.73 7.52
CA LYS A 48 -12.21 -12.69 6.47
C LYS A 48 -10.76 -12.35 6.08
N ILE A 49 -9.80 -12.42 7.01
CA ILE A 49 -8.38 -12.22 6.70
C ILE A 49 -7.84 -13.43 5.92
N GLU A 50 -8.15 -14.64 6.37
CA GLU A 50 -7.73 -15.89 5.72
C GLU A 50 -8.26 -15.98 4.29
N GLU A 51 -9.51 -15.57 4.05
CA GLU A 51 -10.08 -15.45 2.70
C GLU A 51 -9.26 -14.52 1.80
N GLN A 52 -8.76 -13.40 2.32
CA GLN A 52 -7.93 -12.45 1.57
C GLN A 52 -6.50 -12.94 1.35
N LEU A 53 -5.96 -13.73 2.28
CA LEU A 53 -4.63 -14.31 2.19
C LEU A 53 -4.57 -15.43 1.15
N GLY A 54 -5.64 -16.23 1.03
CA GLY A 54 -5.68 -17.38 0.14
C GLY A 54 -4.61 -18.40 0.49
N ASN A 55 -3.93 -18.95 -0.52
CA ASN A 55 -2.89 -19.96 -0.34
C ASN A 55 -1.56 -19.32 0.11
N THR A 56 -1.45 -18.99 1.40
CA THR A 56 -0.20 -18.49 2.01
C THR A 56 0.42 -19.51 2.96
N GLU A 57 1.75 -19.52 3.02
CA GLU A 57 2.51 -20.36 3.95
C GLU A 57 2.96 -19.57 5.18
N ILE A 58 2.85 -20.19 6.36
CA ILE A 58 3.40 -19.63 7.59
C ILE A 58 4.88 -20.01 7.67
N ILE A 59 5.74 -19.00 7.65
CA ILE A 59 7.17 -19.17 7.84
C ILE A 59 7.52 -19.15 9.33
N THR A 60 8.45 -20.01 9.75
CA THR A 60 8.86 -20.16 11.15
C THR A 60 9.98 -19.21 11.57
N GLN A 61 10.66 -18.60 10.61
CA GLN A 61 11.77 -17.67 10.84
C GLN A 61 11.51 -16.33 10.16
N ASP A 62 11.79 -15.24 10.87
CA ASP A 62 11.69 -13.89 10.32
C ASP A 62 12.78 -13.67 9.24
N PRO A 63 12.40 -13.46 7.97
CA PRO A 63 13.35 -13.31 6.87
C PRO A 63 13.92 -11.89 6.78
N THR A 64 13.49 -10.95 7.62
CA THR A 64 13.80 -9.52 7.52
C THR A 64 15.31 -9.26 7.47
N SER A 65 16.08 -9.88 8.37
CA SER A 65 17.55 -9.73 8.40
C SER A 65 18.23 -10.28 7.14
N THR A 66 17.73 -11.40 6.62
CA THR A 66 18.25 -12.01 5.39
C THR A 66 17.94 -11.14 4.17
N LEU A 67 16.72 -10.59 4.08
CA LEU A 67 16.35 -9.65 3.02
C LEU A 67 17.15 -8.36 3.11
N ALA A 68 17.32 -7.81 4.31
CA ALA A 68 18.17 -6.63 4.55
C ALA A 68 19.58 -6.84 4.03
N ARG A 69 20.20 -7.97 4.37
CA ARG A 69 21.55 -8.32 3.90
C ARG A 69 21.62 -8.42 2.37
N LYS A 70 20.57 -8.92 1.69
CA LYS A 70 20.51 -8.92 0.21
C LYS A 70 20.56 -7.49 -0.32
N PHE A 71 19.70 -6.60 0.16
CA PHE A 71 19.70 -5.19 -0.25
C PHE A 71 21.04 -4.50 0.04
N GLN A 72 21.61 -4.70 1.23
CA GLN A 72 22.90 -4.12 1.60
C GLN A 72 24.03 -4.59 0.67
N ASN A 73 24.07 -5.89 0.34
CA ASN A 73 25.06 -6.46 -0.56
C ASN A 73 24.89 -5.99 -2.01
N THR A 74 23.67 -5.67 -2.44
CA THR A 74 23.40 -5.07 -3.76
C THR A 74 23.78 -3.59 -3.80
N LEU A 75 23.46 -2.82 -2.76
CA LEU A 75 23.66 -1.37 -2.73
C LEU A 75 25.12 -0.98 -2.51
N ARG A 76 25.89 -1.75 -1.73
CA ARG A 76 27.29 -1.41 -1.39
C ARG A 76 28.20 -1.29 -2.63
N PRO A 77 28.24 -2.25 -3.58
CA PRO A 77 29.05 -2.11 -4.79
C PRO A 77 28.62 -0.94 -5.67
N LEU A 78 27.30 -0.67 -5.77
CA LEU A 78 26.79 0.47 -6.54
C LEU A 78 27.26 1.80 -5.96
N HIS A 79 27.23 1.94 -4.64
CA HIS A 79 27.76 3.12 -3.97
C HIS A 79 29.28 3.27 -4.14
N GLN A 80 30.04 2.17 -4.00
CA GLN A 80 31.49 2.16 -4.26
C GLN A 80 31.85 2.54 -5.70
N ALA A 81 30.99 2.20 -6.66
CA ALA A 81 31.11 2.61 -8.06
C ALA A 81 30.60 4.04 -8.33
N GLY A 82 30.27 4.82 -7.30
CA GLY A 82 29.84 6.21 -7.42
C GLY A 82 28.43 6.39 -7.96
N LYS A 83 27.58 5.35 -7.98
CA LYS A 83 26.21 5.43 -8.50
C LYS A 83 25.25 6.17 -7.58
N PHE A 84 25.62 6.34 -6.30
CA PHE A 84 24.84 7.06 -5.31
C PHE A 84 25.73 8.01 -4.52
N THR A 85 25.23 9.21 -4.24
CA THR A 85 25.82 10.07 -3.22
C THR A 85 25.70 9.43 -1.83
N ASP A 86 26.55 9.82 -0.88
CA ASP A 86 26.46 9.34 0.51
C ASP A 86 25.06 9.53 1.11
N LYS A 87 24.40 10.63 0.75
CA LYS A 87 23.06 10.97 1.23
C LYS A 87 22.00 10.03 0.66
N GLU A 88 22.08 9.70 -0.62
CA GLU A 88 21.17 8.73 -1.26
C GLU A 88 21.42 7.34 -0.73
N TYR A 89 22.69 6.91 -0.66
CA TYR A 89 23.05 5.61 -0.12
C TYR A 89 22.52 5.41 1.30
N LYS A 90 22.67 6.40 2.18
CA LYS A 90 22.11 6.35 3.55
C LYS A 90 20.59 6.21 3.58
N LYS A 91 19.86 6.75 2.60
CA LYS A 91 18.40 6.59 2.49
C LYS A 91 17.99 5.22 1.94
N LEU A 92 18.79 4.69 1.02
CA LEU A 92 18.58 3.38 0.39
C LEU A 92 18.92 2.23 1.34
N TYR A 93 19.96 2.41 2.17
CA TYR A 93 20.54 1.37 3.00
C TYR A 93 19.63 0.98 4.17
N PRO A 94 19.16 -0.28 4.24
CA PRO A 94 18.32 -0.71 5.35
C PRO A 94 19.19 -1.03 6.57
N SER A 95 19.37 -0.06 7.47
CA SER A 95 20.19 -0.21 8.69
C SER A 95 19.47 -0.95 9.82
N ASP A 96 18.24 -0.58 10.11
CA ASP A 96 17.39 -1.16 11.17
C ASP A 96 15.99 -1.46 10.62
N PRO A 97 15.86 -2.48 9.75
CA PRO A 97 14.60 -2.77 9.09
C PRO A 97 13.63 -3.55 10.00
N ILE A 98 12.35 -3.27 9.84
CA ILE A 98 11.27 -4.00 10.53
C ILE A 98 10.54 -4.93 9.56
N PRO A 99 9.96 -6.05 10.05
CA PRO A 99 9.09 -6.88 9.22
C PRO A 99 7.85 -6.10 8.77
N PRO A 100 7.30 -6.41 7.59
CA PRO A 100 6.06 -5.80 7.12
C PRO A 100 4.92 -6.08 8.09
N ARG A 101 4.00 -5.12 8.24
CA ARG A 101 2.83 -5.24 9.13
C ARG A 101 1.56 -5.33 8.33
N MET A 102 0.84 -6.41 8.52
CA MET A 102 -0.48 -6.61 7.93
C MET A 102 -1.57 -6.08 8.87
N TYR A 103 -2.58 -5.41 8.30
CA TYR A 103 -3.79 -5.00 9.02
C TYR A 103 -5.00 -5.01 8.10
N GLY A 104 -6.19 -5.12 8.69
CA GLY A 104 -7.46 -5.14 7.96
C GLY A 104 -8.19 -3.79 8.00
N THR A 105 -8.99 -3.53 6.97
CA THR A 105 -10.04 -2.49 6.94
C THR A 105 -11.33 -3.12 6.44
N ILE A 106 -12.49 -2.71 6.95
CA ILE A 106 -13.77 -3.30 6.51
C ILE A 106 -14.45 -2.43 5.46
N LYS A 107 -14.85 -3.03 4.32
CA LYS A 107 -15.64 -2.36 3.28
C LYS A 107 -17.11 -2.26 3.73
N ALA A 108 -17.38 -1.38 4.70
CA ALA A 108 -18.70 -1.16 5.29
C ALA A 108 -19.79 -0.76 4.26
N HIS A 109 -19.38 -0.20 3.12
CA HIS A 109 -20.26 0.17 2.01
C HIS A 109 -20.66 -1.01 1.10
N LYS A 110 -20.29 -2.25 1.44
CA LYS A 110 -20.60 -3.46 0.66
C LYS A 110 -21.34 -4.53 1.50
N PRO A 111 -22.55 -4.24 2.02
CA PRO A 111 -23.33 -5.20 2.79
C PRO A 111 -23.70 -6.46 1.98
N GLU A 112 -23.88 -6.33 0.67
CA GLU A 112 -24.21 -7.42 -0.25
C GLU A 112 -23.12 -8.49 -0.35
N LYS A 113 -21.88 -8.13 0.02
CA LYS A 113 -20.73 -9.05 0.10
C LYS A 113 -20.37 -9.40 1.55
N ASN A 114 -21.32 -9.25 2.47
CA ASN A 114 -21.13 -9.49 3.90
C ASN A 114 -19.93 -8.69 4.47
N TYR A 115 -19.87 -7.39 4.16
CA TYR A 115 -18.84 -6.48 4.69
C TYR A 115 -17.41 -7.02 4.55
N PRO A 116 -16.92 -7.23 3.32
CA PRO A 116 -15.65 -7.88 3.08
C PRO A 116 -14.50 -7.07 3.68
N MET A 117 -13.49 -7.77 4.20
CA MET A 117 -12.27 -7.14 4.68
C MET A 117 -11.32 -6.86 3.52
N ARG A 118 -10.62 -5.73 3.56
CA ARG A 118 -9.44 -5.46 2.73
C ARG A 118 -8.22 -5.57 3.62
N VAL A 119 -7.31 -6.45 3.24
CA VAL A 119 -6.02 -6.57 3.91
C VAL A 119 -5.04 -5.58 3.27
N VAL A 120 -4.30 -4.86 4.10
CA VAL A 120 -3.24 -3.92 3.69
C VAL A 120 -1.96 -4.33 4.40
N VAL A 121 -0.86 -4.34 3.64
CA VAL A 121 0.48 -4.60 4.15
C VAL A 121 1.25 -3.28 4.18
N SER A 122 1.57 -2.79 5.37
CA SER A 122 2.50 -1.67 5.55
C SER A 122 3.92 -2.15 5.31
N THR A 123 4.58 -1.53 4.34
CA THR A 123 5.98 -1.77 3.99
C THR A 123 6.91 -0.66 4.54
N ILE A 124 6.38 0.27 5.34
CA ILE A 124 7.16 1.34 5.94
C ILE A 124 8.24 0.75 6.84
N GLY A 125 9.49 1.13 6.61
CA GLY A 125 10.64 0.66 7.38
C GLY A 125 11.09 -0.78 7.05
N THR A 126 10.48 -1.43 6.05
CA THR A 126 10.95 -2.73 5.58
C THR A 126 12.28 -2.62 4.82
N PRO A 127 13.03 -3.71 4.62
CA PRO A 127 14.32 -3.69 3.93
C PRO A 127 14.32 -3.00 2.56
N SER A 128 13.22 -3.09 1.80
CA SER A 128 13.10 -2.50 0.47
C SER A 128 12.64 -1.04 0.47
N TYR A 129 12.15 -0.51 1.60
CA TYR A 129 11.42 0.76 1.65
C TYR A 129 12.17 1.94 1.01
N GLY A 130 13.44 2.15 1.41
CA GLY A 130 14.26 3.23 0.86
C GLY A 130 14.54 3.06 -0.63
N THR A 131 14.77 1.82 -1.08
CA THR A 131 14.97 1.50 -2.50
C THR A 131 13.70 1.74 -3.30
N SER A 132 12.54 1.30 -2.81
CA SER A 132 11.24 1.55 -3.45
C SER A 132 10.95 3.04 -3.57
N GLU A 133 11.19 3.83 -2.52
CA GLU A 133 11.01 5.29 -2.56
C GLU A 133 11.90 5.96 -3.62
N TYR A 134 13.15 5.51 -3.73
CA TYR A 134 14.09 6.02 -4.72
C TYR A 134 13.67 5.64 -6.15
N LEU A 135 13.29 4.39 -6.38
CA LEU A 135 12.80 3.93 -7.68
C LEU A 135 11.56 4.68 -8.13
N VAL A 136 10.61 4.97 -7.23
CA VAL A 136 9.43 5.78 -7.56
C VAL A 136 9.83 7.17 -8.05
N LYS A 137 10.86 7.81 -7.47
CA LYS A 137 11.32 9.14 -7.92
C LYS A 137 11.87 9.12 -9.34
N ILE A 138 12.50 8.01 -9.75
CA ILE A 138 13.08 7.85 -11.09
C ILE A 138 11.99 7.44 -12.09
N ILE A 139 11.12 6.52 -11.73
CA ILE A 139 10.13 5.91 -12.64
C ILE A 139 8.94 6.84 -12.88
N GLN A 140 8.47 7.56 -11.86
CA GLN A 140 7.23 8.32 -11.95
C GLN A 140 7.23 9.43 -13.01
N PRO A 141 8.32 10.20 -13.23
CA PRO A 141 8.39 11.18 -14.31
C PRO A 141 8.12 10.57 -15.69
N THR A 142 8.75 9.44 -16.01
CA THR A 142 8.55 8.73 -17.28
C THR A 142 7.12 8.22 -17.40
N LEU A 143 6.58 7.60 -16.35
CA LEU A 143 5.18 7.14 -16.34
C LEU A 143 4.17 8.28 -16.49
N ASN A 144 4.50 9.49 -16.04
CA ASN A 144 3.63 10.66 -16.18
C ASN A 144 3.50 11.13 -17.63
N LYS A 145 4.40 10.74 -18.53
CA LYS A 145 4.35 11.06 -19.97
C LYS A 145 3.40 10.15 -20.74
N ASN A 146 2.87 9.09 -20.11
CA ASN A 146 1.94 8.19 -20.77
C ASN A 146 0.59 8.89 -21.05
N ASN A 147 0.24 9.00 -22.33
CA ASN A 147 -0.98 9.69 -22.79
C ASN A 147 -2.29 9.08 -22.29
N THR A 148 -2.30 7.79 -21.91
CA THR A 148 -3.50 7.12 -21.38
C THR A 148 -3.66 7.31 -19.87
N ARG A 149 -2.66 7.88 -19.20
CA ARG A 149 -2.70 8.11 -17.75
C ARG A 149 -3.50 9.37 -17.43
N LEU A 150 -4.59 9.19 -16.68
CA LEU A 150 -5.32 10.31 -16.08
C LEU A 150 -4.60 10.82 -14.83
N LYS A 151 -4.49 12.15 -14.71
CA LYS A 151 -3.83 12.79 -13.56
C LYS A 151 -4.66 12.68 -12.28
N ASN A 152 -5.96 12.92 -12.37
CA ASN A 152 -6.91 12.87 -11.27
C ASN A 152 -8.36 12.86 -11.80
N SER A 153 -9.33 12.72 -10.89
CA SER A 153 -10.76 12.70 -11.21
C SER A 153 -11.28 14.02 -11.80
N TYR A 154 -10.68 15.16 -11.46
CA TYR A 154 -11.05 16.46 -12.02
C TYR A 154 -10.70 16.54 -13.51
N THR A 155 -9.47 16.15 -13.89
CA THR A 155 -9.07 16.09 -15.30
C THR A 155 -9.96 15.15 -16.11
N PHE A 156 -10.37 14.01 -15.53
CA PHE A 156 -11.33 13.12 -16.16
C PHE A 156 -12.70 13.78 -16.39
N ALA A 157 -13.23 14.47 -15.38
CA ALA A 157 -14.51 15.17 -15.50
C ALA A 157 -14.48 16.26 -16.58
N GLU A 158 -13.37 17.00 -16.73
CA GLU A 158 -13.23 18.00 -17.80
C GLU A 158 -13.11 17.35 -19.18
N LEU A 159 -12.34 16.27 -19.33
CA LEU A 159 -12.19 15.55 -20.60
C LEU A 159 -13.51 14.95 -21.09
N THR A 160 -14.29 14.37 -20.17
CA THR A 160 -15.54 13.69 -20.51
C THR A 160 -16.67 14.64 -20.91
N ARG A 161 -16.57 15.94 -20.59
CA ARG A 161 -17.56 16.95 -21.02
C ARG A 161 -17.56 17.21 -22.51
N SER A 162 -16.43 16.98 -23.19
CA SER A 162 -16.30 17.17 -24.63
C SER A 162 -16.52 15.88 -25.42
N TRP A 163 -16.94 14.79 -24.77
CA TRP A 163 -17.25 13.55 -25.46
C TRP A 163 -18.67 13.62 -26.00
N ASP A 164 -18.78 13.65 -27.32
CA ASP A 164 -20.05 13.39 -28.00
C ASP A 164 -20.15 11.88 -28.24
N VAL A 165 -21.30 11.31 -27.89
CA VAL A 165 -21.61 9.88 -28.11
C VAL A 165 -22.70 9.85 -29.17
N ASP A 166 -22.40 9.28 -30.33
CA ASP A 166 -23.34 9.22 -31.44
C ASP A 166 -24.56 8.34 -31.11
N PRO A 167 -25.71 8.51 -31.82
CA PRO A 167 -26.93 7.75 -31.52
C PRO A 167 -26.79 6.22 -31.63
N ASP A 168 -25.81 5.73 -32.38
CA ASP A 168 -25.46 4.32 -32.53
C ASP A 168 -24.27 3.87 -31.66
N GLU A 169 -23.72 4.77 -30.84
CA GLU A 169 -22.65 4.48 -29.90
C GLU A 169 -23.18 4.27 -28.47
N ILE A 170 -22.40 3.52 -27.68
CA ILE A 170 -22.64 3.35 -26.25
C ILE A 170 -21.36 3.56 -25.47
N GLN A 171 -21.47 4.22 -24.33
CA GLN A 171 -20.37 4.34 -23.39
C GLN A 171 -20.38 3.13 -22.44
N VAL A 172 -19.23 2.46 -22.31
CA VAL A 172 -19.07 1.30 -21.42
C VAL A 172 -17.99 1.60 -20.39
N SER A 173 -18.22 1.15 -19.16
CA SER A 173 -17.26 1.23 -18.05
C SER A 173 -16.88 -0.17 -17.58
N TYR A 174 -15.59 -0.40 -17.35
CA TYR A 174 -15.05 -1.66 -16.87
C TYR A 174 -14.31 -1.44 -15.56
N ASP A 175 -14.41 -2.41 -14.64
CA ASP A 175 -13.67 -2.42 -13.37
C ASP A 175 -12.75 -3.64 -13.34
N VAL A 176 -11.47 -3.43 -13.00
CA VAL A 176 -10.51 -4.52 -12.88
C VAL A 176 -10.59 -5.13 -11.50
N VAL A 177 -10.91 -6.42 -11.42
CA VAL A 177 -10.93 -7.16 -10.17
C VAL A 177 -9.49 -7.47 -9.72
N ASN A 178 -9.17 -7.17 -8.47
CA ASN A 178 -7.89 -7.52 -7.84
C ASN A 178 -6.64 -7.02 -8.60
N LEU A 179 -6.64 -5.76 -9.04
CA LEU A 179 -5.54 -5.17 -9.83
C LEU A 179 -4.13 -5.46 -9.28
N TYR A 180 -3.88 -5.25 -7.98
CA TYR A 180 -2.50 -5.37 -7.44
C TYR A 180 -1.94 -6.80 -7.50
N PRO A 181 -2.67 -7.86 -7.06
CA PRO A 181 -2.20 -9.24 -7.22
C PRO A 181 -2.07 -9.71 -8.68
N THR A 182 -2.79 -9.11 -9.63
CA THR A 182 -2.86 -9.61 -11.01
C THR A 182 -1.85 -8.95 -11.97
N VAL A 183 -1.01 -8.02 -11.49
CA VAL A 183 0.00 -7.37 -12.36
C VAL A 183 1.12 -8.37 -12.69
N PRO A 184 1.43 -8.63 -13.98
CA PRO A 184 2.56 -9.46 -14.36
C PRO A 184 3.87 -8.72 -14.09
N VAL A 185 4.45 -8.95 -12.90
CA VAL A 185 5.57 -8.15 -12.38
C VAL A 185 6.79 -8.18 -13.32
N GLU A 186 7.13 -9.32 -13.91
CA GLU A 186 8.29 -9.45 -14.79
C GLU A 186 8.10 -8.66 -16.09
N GLU A 187 6.96 -8.85 -16.76
CA GLU A 187 6.61 -8.12 -17.98
C GLU A 187 6.53 -6.62 -17.74
N ALA A 188 5.82 -6.19 -16.69
CA ALA A 188 5.72 -4.79 -16.30
C ALA A 188 7.09 -4.19 -16.01
N THR A 189 7.99 -4.94 -15.36
CA THR A 189 9.37 -4.50 -15.09
C THR A 189 10.13 -4.26 -16.39
N ASN A 190 10.06 -5.18 -17.35
CA ASN A 190 10.72 -5.05 -18.65
C ASN A 190 10.20 -3.84 -19.44
N ILE A 191 8.88 -3.62 -19.44
CA ILE A 191 8.26 -2.45 -20.07
C ILE A 191 8.77 -1.15 -19.42
N ILE A 192 8.81 -1.08 -18.09
CA ILE A 192 9.32 0.10 -17.38
C ILE A 192 10.78 0.37 -17.74
N VAL A 193 11.63 -0.66 -17.79
CA VAL A 193 13.04 -0.50 -18.19
C VAL A 193 13.16 0.05 -19.61
N GLN A 194 12.40 -0.50 -20.56
CA GLN A 194 12.38 0.01 -21.94
C GLN A 194 11.88 1.46 -22.01
N MET A 195 10.86 1.83 -21.22
CA MET A 195 10.37 3.20 -21.16
C MET A 195 11.46 4.16 -20.63
N LEU A 196 12.22 3.72 -19.62
CA LEU A 196 13.32 4.50 -19.07
C LEU A 196 14.47 4.65 -20.07
N GLU A 197 14.88 3.59 -20.75
CA GLU A 197 15.96 3.65 -21.76
C GLU A 197 15.65 4.61 -22.92
N ASN A 198 14.36 4.80 -23.24
CA ASN A 198 13.88 5.72 -24.26
C ASN A 198 13.56 7.13 -23.72
N ASP A 199 13.69 7.37 -22.42
CA ASP A 199 13.41 8.67 -21.82
C ASP A 199 14.65 9.56 -21.79
N HIS A 200 14.73 10.49 -22.75
CA HIS A 200 15.84 11.44 -22.88
C HIS A 200 15.88 12.54 -21.81
N ASP A 201 14.82 12.69 -20.99
CA ASP A 201 14.77 13.66 -19.90
C ASP A 201 15.11 13.04 -18.53
N LEU A 202 15.53 11.77 -18.50
CA LEU A 202 16.03 11.17 -17.27
C LEU A 202 17.32 11.86 -16.82
N PRO A 203 17.44 12.20 -15.53
CA PRO A 203 18.61 12.85 -14.97
C PRO A 203 19.85 11.93 -14.92
#